data_AF-A0A0K8PGT1-F1
#
_entry.id   AF-A0A0K8PGT1-F1
#
_cell.length_a   1.000
_cell.length_b   1.000
_cell.length_c   1.000
_cell.angle_alpha   90.00
_cell.angle_beta   90.00
_cell.angle_gamma   90.00
#
_symmetry.space_group_name_H-M   'P 1'
#
loop_
_entity.id
_entity.type
_entity.pdbx_description
1 polymer ?
#
loop_
_entity_poly.entity_id
_entity_poly.type
_entity_poly.pdbx_seq_one_letter_code
_entity_poly.pdbx_strand_id
1 'polypeptide(L)'
;MSTDRLTPAEVRLAQYGERTSTWSTATYNDGAEKALHEIALGLKVEIDRLRAELARQERLHGDTIDDRDRAQDAADKLAYAVAAEDVIGEHTADNSPWANALDLITPQAEVDKLRAEIAVVRSQTIDWAAGVVDDKLSVEPDHGRASALYEVLLDLRGELPCTCARSSGLHERECRKYVPGHELISPVLAMRAYRTERPAATPAP
;
A
#
# COMPACT_ATOMS: atom_id res chain seq x y z
N MET A 1 -1.25 -28.05 32.19
CA MET A 1 -1.18 -28.72 33.51
C MET A 1 -2.49 -29.45 33.72
N SER A 2 -2.48 -30.78 33.70
CA SER A 2 -3.69 -31.60 33.84
C SER A 2 -4.02 -31.78 35.33
N THR A 3 -5.03 -31.09 35.82
CA THR A 3 -5.69 -31.43 37.08
C THR A 3 -6.86 -32.35 36.77
N ASP A 4 -6.55 -33.57 36.35
CA ASP A 4 -7.50 -34.66 36.19
C ASP A 4 -7.87 -35.27 37.56
N ARG A 5 -8.20 -34.40 38.51
CA ARG A 5 -8.74 -34.78 39.82
C ARG A 5 -10.21 -34.44 39.80
N LEU A 6 -11.03 -35.49 39.77
CA LEU A 6 -12.48 -35.36 39.96
C LEU A 6 -12.75 -34.58 41.24
N THR A 7 -13.64 -33.61 41.14
CA THR A 7 -14.08 -32.87 42.33
C THR A 7 -14.89 -33.80 43.23
N PRO A 8 -15.00 -33.52 44.55
CA PRO A 8 -15.85 -34.31 45.44
C PRO A 8 -17.32 -34.42 44.96
N ALA A 9 -17.81 -33.41 44.24
CA ALA A 9 -19.14 -33.42 43.63
C ALA A 9 -19.23 -34.42 42.47
N GLU A 10 -18.21 -34.48 41.61
CA GLU A 10 -18.15 -35.42 40.49
C GLU A 10 -17.96 -36.86 40.94
N VAL A 11 -17.19 -37.08 42.02
CA VAL A 11 -17.07 -38.40 42.64
C VAL A 11 -18.43 -38.88 43.15
N ARG A 12 -19.20 -38.03 43.83
CA ARG A 12 -20.56 -38.39 44.23
C ARG A 12 -21.47 -38.61 43.02
N LEU A 13 -21.40 -37.75 42.01
CA LEU A 13 -22.19 -37.89 40.79
C LEU A 13 -21.94 -39.23 40.09
N ALA A 14 -20.68 -39.68 40.04
CA ALA A 14 -20.31 -40.99 39.54
C ALA A 14 -20.92 -42.12 40.38
N GLN A 15 -20.91 -42.00 41.72
CA GLN A 15 -21.54 -42.97 42.62
C GLN A 15 -23.07 -43.06 42.41
N TYR A 16 -23.76 -41.94 42.16
CA TYR A 16 -25.19 -41.94 41.81
C TYR A 16 -25.46 -42.49 40.40
N GLY A 17 -24.51 -42.31 39.47
CA GLY A 17 -24.57 -42.85 38.11
C GLY A 17 -24.27 -44.35 38.04
N GLU A 18 -23.57 -44.91 39.03
CA GLU A 18 -23.40 -46.35 39.18
C GLU A 18 -24.63 -46.92 39.90
N ARG A 19 -25.49 -47.62 39.14
CA ARG A 19 -26.68 -48.25 39.71
C ARG A 19 -26.27 -49.45 40.57
N THR A 20 -25.89 -49.19 41.82
CA THR A 20 -25.45 -50.21 42.76
C THR A 20 -26.62 -50.68 43.60
N SER A 21 -26.78 -52.00 43.73
CA SER A 21 -27.86 -52.63 44.50
C SER A 21 -27.77 -52.44 46.02
N THR A 22 -26.79 -51.65 46.46
CA THR A 22 -26.38 -51.45 47.84
C THR A 22 -26.74 -50.07 48.40
N TRP A 23 -27.25 -49.16 47.55
CA TRP A 23 -27.78 -47.89 48.01
C TRP A 23 -29.13 -48.16 48.70
N SER A 24 -29.09 -48.35 50.02
CA SER A 24 -30.23 -48.49 50.93
C SER A 24 -31.13 -49.73 50.73
N THR A 25 -30.99 -50.70 51.63
CA THR A 25 -31.92 -51.84 51.76
C THR A 25 -33.34 -51.44 52.20
N ALA A 26 -33.57 -50.17 52.59
CA ALA A 26 -34.87 -49.68 53.04
C ALA A 26 -35.70 -49.00 51.92
N THR A 27 -35.07 -48.58 50.82
CA THR A 27 -35.68 -47.80 49.72
C THR A 27 -35.38 -48.36 48.34
N TYR A 28 -34.74 -49.52 48.28
CA TYR A 28 -34.38 -50.20 47.04
C TYR A 28 -35.57 -50.31 46.06
N ASN A 29 -35.47 -49.64 44.91
CA ASN A 29 -36.51 -49.46 43.87
C ASN A 29 -37.64 -48.47 44.19
N ASP A 30 -37.47 -47.54 45.13
CA ASP A 30 -38.39 -46.42 45.26
C ASP A 30 -38.22 -45.43 44.08
N GLY A 31 -39.25 -44.59 43.86
CA GLY A 31 -39.21 -43.61 42.79
C GLY A 31 -38.14 -42.51 42.98
N ALA A 32 -37.63 -42.33 44.20
CA ALA A 32 -36.67 -41.28 44.53
C ALA A 32 -35.24 -41.68 44.13
N GLU A 33 -34.83 -42.92 44.37
CA GLU A 33 -33.53 -43.45 43.93
C GLU A 33 -33.41 -43.43 42.40
N LYS A 34 -34.48 -43.80 41.69
CA LYS A 34 -34.52 -43.73 40.22
C LYS A 34 -34.40 -42.29 39.72
N ALA A 35 -35.11 -41.35 40.33
CA ALA A 35 -35.03 -39.93 39.97
C ALA A 35 -33.63 -39.35 40.22
N LEU A 36 -33.00 -39.67 41.35
CA LEU A 36 -31.63 -39.22 41.66
C LEU A 36 -30.60 -39.77 40.66
N HIS A 37 -30.73 -41.04 40.27
CA HIS A 37 -29.89 -41.64 39.24
C HIS A 37 -30.06 -40.95 37.89
N GLU A 38 -31.30 -40.71 37.45
CA GLU A 38 -31.58 -40.01 36.18
C GLU A 38 -31.03 -38.57 36.19
N ILE A 39 -31.20 -37.84 37.30
CA ILE A 39 -30.62 -36.50 37.49
C ILE A 39 -29.09 -36.57 37.43
N ALA A 40 -28.47 -37.54 38.09
CA ALA A 40 -27.02 -37.68 38.10
C ALA A 40 -26.45 -37.96 36.70
N LEU A 41 -27.13 -38.80 35.90
CA LEU A 41 -26.77 -39.03 34.50
C LEU A 41 -26.92 -37.76 33.66
N GLY A 42 -28.02 -37.01 33.82
CA GLY A 42 -28.23 -35.75 33.12
C GLY A 42 -27.16 -34.70 33.44
N LEU A 43 -26.82 -34.55 34.72
CA LEU A 43 -25.76 -33.64 35.17
C LEU A 43 -24.39 -34.08 34.66
N LYS A 44 -24.11 -35.38 34.57
CA LYS A 44 -22.83 -35.88 34.04
C LYS A 44 -22.66 -35.51 32.58
N VAL A 45 -23.71 -35.73 31.77
CA VAL A 45 -23.73 -35.34 30.34
C VAL A 45 -23.50 -33.83 30.19
N GLU A 46 -24.14 -33.02 31.04
CA GLU A 46 -23.99 -31.57 30.98
C GLU A 46 -22.59 -31.09 31.39
N ILE A 47 -22.00 -31.69 32.43
CA ILE A 47 -20.60 -31.42 32.81
C ILE A 47 -19.65 -31.75 31.67
N ASP A 48 -19.81 -32.92 31.04
CA ASP A 48 -18.97 -33.35 29.92
C ASP A 48 -19.13 -32.40 28.71
N ARG A 49 -20.36 -31.96 28.42
CA ARG A 49 -20.66 -30.95 27.39
C ARG A 49 -19.97 -29.62 27.68
N LEU A 50 -20.10 -29.10 28.90
CA LEU A 50 -19.52 -27.82 29.31
C LEU A 50 -17.98 -27.87 29.31
N ARG A 51 -17.38 -28.99 29.70
CA ARG A 51 -15.92 -29.20 29.62
C ARG A 51 -15.44 -29.21 28.18
N ALA A 52 -16.15 -29.87 27.28
CA ALA A 52 -15.83 -29.87 25.86
C ALA A 52 -15.96 -28.47 25.24
N GLU A 53 -16.99 -27.71 25.65
CA GLU A 53 -17.17 -26.31 25.24
C GLU A 53 -16.03 -25.42 25.76
N LEU A 54 -15.69 -25.52 27.04
CA LEU A 54 -14.60 -24.75 27.65
C LEU A 54 -13.28 -25.02 26.93
N ALA A 55 -12.93 -26.29 26.70
CA ALA A 55 -11.73 -26.67 25.98
C ALA A 55 -11.72 -26.14 24.52
N ARG A 56 -12.90 -26.01 23.89
CA ARG A 56 -13.00 -25.37 22.57
C ARG A 56 -12.75 -23.87 22.66
N GLN A 57 -13.35 -23.19 23.63
CA GLN A 57 -13.17 -21.75 23.82
C GLN A 57 -11.72 -21.39 24.15
N GLU A 58 -11.05 -22.18 24.99
CA GLU A 58 -9.63 -21.99 25.33
C GLU A 58 -8.74 -22.08 24.07
N ARG A 59 -9.01 -23.04 23.18
CA ARG A 59 -8.31 -23.14 21.89
C ARG A 59 -8.57 -21.92 21.00
N LEU A 60 -9.84 -21.56 20.81
CA LEU A 60 -10.21 -20.41 19.99
C LEU A 60 -9.62 -19.10 20.52
N HIS A 61 -9.53 -18.96 21.85
CA HIS A 61 -8.91 -17.80 22.46
C HIS A 61 -7.40 -17.76 22.20
N GLY A 62 -6.72 -18.90 22.29
CA GLY A 62 -5.32 -19.03 21.88
C GLY A 62 -5.11 -18.65 20.42
N ASP A 63 -5.91 -19.22 19.51
CA ASP A 63 -5.84 -18.92 18.07
C ASP A 63 -6.04 -17.42 17.80
N THR A 64 -6.97 -16.77 18.51
CA THR A 64 -7.24 -15.33 18.39
C THR A 64 -6.06 -14.48 18.88
N ILE A 65 -5.38 -14.89 19.95
CA ILE A 65 -4.18 -14.22 20.43
C ILE A 65 -3.06 -14.34 19.40
N ASP A 66 -2.84 -15.53 18.85
CA ASP A 66 -1.83 -15.76 17.81
C ASP A 66 -2.11 -14.93 16.55
N ASP A 67 -3.37 -14.86 16.12
CA ASP A 67 -3.80 -14.02 15.00
C ASP A 67 -3.56 -12.53 15.26
N ARG A 68 -3.89 -12.06 16.46
CA ARG A 68 -3.64 -10.68 16.88
C ARG A 68 -2.15 -10.36 16.84
N ASP A 69 -1.31 -11.21 17.42
CA ASP A 69 0.13 -10.97 17.51
C ASP A 69 0.76 -10.95 16.10
N ARG A 70 0.35 -11.87 15.21
CA ARG A 70 0.75 -11.84 13.79
C ARG A 70 0.35 -10.55 13.08
N ALA A 71 -0.85 -10.03 13.36
CA ALA A 71 -1.34 -8.80 12.77
C ALA A 71 -0.56 -7.57 13.29
N GLN A 72 -0.22 -7.55 14.58
CA GLN A 72 0.59 -6.49 15.18
C GLN A 72 2.01 -6.48 14.58
N ASP A 73 2.66 -7.64 14.48
CA ASP A 73 3.97 -7.76 13.83
C ASP A 73 3.96 -7.27 12.38
N ALA A 74 2.89 -7.55 11.63
CA ALA A 74 2.73 -7.10 10.26
C ALA A 74 2.54 -5.58 10.19
N ALA A 75 1.73 -5.01 11.08
CA ALA A 75 1.49 -3.57 11.17
C ALA A 75 2.78 -2.81 11.53
N ASP A 76 3.57 -3.31 12.48
CA ASP A 76 4.84 -2.70 12.86
C ASP A 76 5.85 -2.73 11.71
N LYS A 77 5.98 -3.87 11.02
CA LYS A 77 6.84 -3.96 9.82
C LYS A 77 6.43 -2.97 8.73
N LEU A 78 5.13 -2.76 8.53
CA LEU A 78 4.63 -1.77 7.56
C LEU A 78 4.95 -0.34 8.03
N ALA A 79 4.77 -0.04 9.31
CA ALA A 79 5.10 1.26 9.88
C ALA A 79 6.60 1.58 9.72
N TYR A 80 7.48 0.63 10.03
CA TYR A 80 8.92 0.80 9.88
C TYR A 80 9.40 0.91 8.42
N ALA A 81 8.58 0.46 7.46
CA ALA A 81 8.84 0.69 6.04
C ALA A 81 8.50 2.14 5.60
N VAL A 82 7.62 2.83 6.33
CA VAL A 82 7.26 4.23 6.07
C VAL A 82 8.33 5.16 6.64
N ALA A 83 8.76 4.91 7.89
CA ALA A 83 9.78 5.70 8.56
C ALA A 83 10.54 4.85 9.59
N ALA A 84 11.79 5.23 9.87
CA ALA A 84 12.61 4.53 10.84
C ALA A 84 12.06 4.65 12.27
N GLU A 85 12.40 3.66 13.09
CA GLU A 85 11.93 3.53 14.48
C GLU A 85 12.29 4.73 15.36
N ASP A 86 13.41 5.40 15.10
CA ASP A 86 13.81 6.62 15.80
C ASP A 86 12.89 7.82 15.50
N VAL A 87 12.12 7.77 14.40
CA VAL A 87 11.16 8.80 14.01
C VAL A 87 9.76 8.50 14.56
N ILE A 88 9.30 7.26 14.43
CA ILE A 88 7.92 6.87 14.80
C ILE A 88 7.79 6.18 16.16
N GLY A 89 8.93 5.91 16.81
CA GLY A 89 9.04 5.27 18.12
C GLY A 89 8.83 3.75 18.10
N GLU A 90 9.25 3.11 19.20
CA GLU A 90 9.01 1.69 19.47
C GLU A 90 7.55 1.43 19.85
N HIS A 91 7.04 0.25 19.49
CA HIS A 91 5.72 -0.19 19.94
C HIS A 91 5.72 -0.41 21.45
N THR A 92 4.92 0.37 22.17
CA THR A 92 4.71 0.21 23.61
C THR A 92 3.23 0.33 23.94
N ALA A 93 2.85 0.10 25.19
CA ALA A 93 1.45 0.28 25.61
C ALA A 93 0.93 1.72 25.37
N ASP A 94 1.84 2.70 25.39
CA ASP A 94 1.52 4.13 25.26
C ASP A 94 1.95 4.72 23.89
N ASN A 95 2.59 3.94 23.01
CA ASN A 95 3.02 4.39 21.69
C ASN A 95 2.62 3.41 20.58
N SER A 96 2.06 3.95 19.50
CA SER A 96 1.55 3.22 18.35
C SER A 96 2.31 3.65 17.08
N PRO A 97 3.34 2.90 16.65
CA PRO A 97 4.21 3.32 15.53
C PRO A 97 3.44 3.48 14.22
N TRP A 98 2.47 2.61 13.96
CA TRP A 98 1.61 2.66 12.78
C TRP A 98 0.67 3.87 12.77
N ALA A 99 0.19 4.33 13.93
CA ALA A 99 -0.55 5.59 14.00
C ALA A 99 0.35 6.79 13.66
N ASN A 100 1.56 6.82 14.23
CA ASN A 100 2.54 7.89 13.96
C ASN A 100 2.99 7.88 12.49
N ALA A 101 3.14 6.70 11.88
CA ALA A 101 3.50 6.57 10.47
C ALA A 101 2.42 7.14 9.52
N LEU A 102 1.14 7.06 9.89
CA LEU A 102 0.06 7.64 9.09
C LEU A 102 0.18 9.16 8.97
N ASP A 103 0.67 9.85 10.00
CA ASP A 103 0.89 11.28 9.98
C ASP A 103 2.03 11.70 9.02
N LEU A 104 2.88 10.75 8.63
CA LEU A 104 3.99 10.98 7.70
C LEU A 104 3.61 10.69 6.24
N ILE A 105 2.51 9.97 6.00
CA ILE A 105 2.10 9.62 4.65
C ILE A 105 1.39 10.81 4.02
N THR A 106 1.96 11.33 2.92
CA THR A 106 1.30 12.36 2.10
C THR A 106 0.07 11.75 1.40
N PRO A 107 -1.14 12.33 1.58
CA PRO A 107 -2.34 11.86 0.90
C PRO A 107 -2.17 11.90 -0.63
N GLN A 108 -2.71 10.90 -1.32
CA GLN A 108 -2.56 10.80 -2.79
C GLN A 108 -3.08 12.04 -3.53
N ALA A 109 -4.16 12.66 -3.02
CA ALA A 109 -4.72 13.88 -3.59
C ALA A 109 -3.74 15.06 -3.55
N GLU A 110 -2.93 15.16 -2.50
CA GLU A 110 -1.90 16.19 -2.38
C GLU A 110 -0.71 15.90 -3.29
N VAL A 111 -0.30 14.63 -3.40
CA VAL A 111 0.70 14.20 -4.40
C VAL A 111 0.27 14.56 -5.81
N ASP A 112 -1.00 14.36 -6.16
CA ASP A 112 -1.52 14.65 -7.50
C ASP A 112 -1.60 16.16 -7.76
N LYS A 113 -1.99 16.94 -6.74
CA LYS A 113 -1.94 18.41 -6.80
C LYS A 113 -0.51 18.90 -7.04
N LEU A 114 0.46 18.42 -6.26
CA LEU A 114 1.87 18.79 -6.41
C LEU A 114 2.42 18.40 -7.79
N ARG A 115 2.04 17.23 -8.31
CA ARG A 115 2.40 16.81 -9.67
C ARG A 115 1.84 17.75 -10.74
N ALA A 116 0.61 18.22 -10.57
CA ALA A 116 0.00 19.19 -11.49
C ALA A 116 0.72 20.55 -11.42
N GLU A 117 1.02 21.04 -10.22
CA GLU A 117 1.78 22.29 -10.03
C GLU A 117 3.18 22.20 -10.65
N ILE A 118 3.91 21.10 -10.45
CA ILE A 118 5.20 20.84 -11.09
C ILE A 118 5.08 20.86 -12.62
N ALA A 119 4.01 20.31 -13.18
CA ALA A 119 3.78 20.33 -14.63
C ALA A 119 3.60 21.75 -15.17
N VAL A 120 2.87 22.60 -14.44
CA VAL A 120 2.70 24.03 -14.79
C VAL A 120 4.03 24.77 -14.72
N VAL A 121 4.78 24.65 -13.63
CA VAL A 121 6.09 25.32 -13.47
C VAL A 121 7.07 24.86 -14.54
N ARG A 122 7.06 23.57 -14.87
CA ARG A 122 7.88 23.03 -15.96
C ARG A 122 7.51 23.65 -17.31
N SER A 123 6.23 23.81 -17.61
CA SER A 123 5.78 24.49 -18.85
C SER A 123 6.28 25.93 -18.89
N GLN A 124 6.08 26.69 -17.82
CA GLN A 124 6.52 28.09 -17.72
C GLN A 124 8.04 28.23 -17.89
N THR A 125 8.80 27.30 -17.33
CA THR A 125 10.27 27.27 -17.47
C THR A 125 10.68 27.05 -18.93
N ILE A 126 9.97 26.16 -19.64
CA ILE A 126 10.21 25.91 -21.07
C ILE A 126 9.86 27.15 -21.90
N ASP A 127 8.70 27.76 -21.64
CA ASP A 127 8.24 28.95 -22.37
C ASP A 127 9.19 30.15 -22.15
N TRP A 128 9.66 30.35 -20.91
CA TRP A 128 10.65 31.36 -20.59
C TRP A 128 11.99 31.10 -21.29
N ALA A 129 12.48 29.85 -21.26
CA ALA A 129 13.72 29.48 -21.93
C ALA A 129 13.63 29.69 -23.45
N ALA A 130 12.48 29.36 -24.05
CA ALA A 130 12.20 29.62 -25.46
C ALA A 130 12.25 31.13 -25.77
N GLY A 131 11.61 31.96 -24.94
CA GLY A 131 11.65 33.42 -25.09
C GLY A 131 13.07 33.99 -25.01
N VAL A 132 13.91 33.51 -24.08
CA VAL A 132 15.32 33.92 -23.98
C VAL A 132 16.11 33.54 -25.23
N VAL A 133 15.87 32.35 -25.78
CA VAL A 133 16.52 31.92 -27.03
C VAL A 133 16.11 32.82 -28.19
N ASP A 134 14.81 33.10 -28.34
CA ASP A 134 14.29 33.96 -29.39
C ASP A 134 14.84 35.40 -29.29
N ASP A 135 14.90 35.96 -28.08
CA ASP A 135 15.48 37.29 -27.81
C ASP A 135 16.97 37.35 -28.17
N LYS A 136 17.74 36.28 -27.89
CA LYS A 136 19.18 36.25 -28.22
C LYS A 136 19.41 36.07 -29.72
N LEU A 137 18.62 35.23 -30.37
CA LEU A 137 18.74 34.98 -31.81
C LEU A 137 18.27 36.17 -32.65
N SER A 138 17.37 37.02 -32.13
CA SER A 138 16.91 38.22 -32.83
C SER A 138 17.90 39.40 -32.79
N VAL A 139 18.85 39.39 -31.84
CA VAL A 139 19.84 40.48 -31.65
C VAL A 139 21.20 40.20 -32.28
N GLU A 140 21.63 38.94 -32.42
CA GLU A 140 22.88 38.59 -33.13
C GLU A 140 22.61 38.32 -34.63
N PRO A 141 23.00 39.22 -35.55
CA PRO A 141 22.89 38.95 -36.99
C PRO A 141 24.03 38.08 -37.51
N ASP A 142 24.91 37.56 -36.65
CA ASP A 142 26.02 36.72 -37.07
C ASP A 142 25.54 35.27 -37.28
N HIS A 143 25.23 34.97 -38.54
CA HIS A 143 24.51 33.76 -38.97
C HIS A 143 25.22 32.46 -38.55
N GLY A 144 26.54 32.50 -38.33
CA GLY A 144 27.31 31.33 -37.90
C GLY A 144 27.04 30.90 -36.46
N ARG A 145 26.93 31.86 -35.53
CA ARG A 145 26.71 31.57 -34.11
C ARG A 145 25.27 31.16 -33.84
N ALA A 146 24.31 31.82 -34.49
CA ALA A 146 22.90 31.45 -34.46
C ALA A 146 22.66 30.03 -34.99
N SER A 147 23.31 29.64 -36.10
CA SER A 147 23.24 28.26 -36.61
C SER A 147 23.87 27.24 -35.67
N ALA A 148 25.01 27.54 -35.04
CA ALA A 148 25.64 26.62 -34.08
C ALA A 148 24.78 26.42 -32.82
N LEU A 149 24.16 27.49 -32.30
CA LEU A 149 23.27 27.41 -31.13
C LEU A 149 21.98 26.63 -31.45
N TYR A 150 21.47 26.78 -32.67
CA TYR A 150 20.33 26.03 -33.18
C TYR A 150 20.60 24.51 -33.28
N GLU A 151 21.76 24.10 -33.79
CA GLU A 151 22.13 22.67 -33.85
C GLU A 151 22.25 22.06 -32.44
N VAL A 152 22.85 22.78 -31.48
CA VAL A 152 22.94 22.32 -30.08
C VAL A 152 21.56 22.16 -29.46
N LEU A 153 20.62 23.07 -29.74
CA LEU A 153 19.23 22.96 -29.27
C LEU A 153 18.48 21.77 -29.92
N LEU A 154 18.77 21.44 -31.18
CA LEU A 154 18.23 20.26 -31.84
C LEU A 154 18.78 18.95 -31.24
N ASP A 155 20.07 18.90 -30.93
CA ASP A 155 20.71 17.73 -30.30
C ASP A 155 20.14 17.51 -28.89
N LEU A 156 20.10 18.56 -28.05
CA LEU A 156 19.47 18.50 -26.72
C LEU A 156 18.01 18.06 -26.78
N ARG A 157 17.28 18.48 -27.82
CA ARG A 157 15.90 18.06 -28.05
C ARG A 157 15.79 16.58 -28.46
N GLY A 158 16.76 16.07 -29.20
CA GLY A 158 16.86 14.66 -29.57
C GLY A 158 17.18 13.75 -28.39
N GLU A 159 17.89 14.27 -27.38
CA GLU A 159 18.26 13.59 -26.13
C GLU A 159 17.14 13.60 -25.08
N LEU A 160 16.21 14.56 -25.15
CA LEU A 160 15.06 14.57 -24.25
C LEU A 160 14.18 13.34 -24.50
N PRO A 161 13.88 12.53 -23.46
CA PRO A 161 13.04 11.35 -23.63
C PRO A 161 11.69 11.79 -24.17
N CYS A 162 11.23 11.14 -25.23
CA CYS A 162 9.94 11.46 -25.83
C CYS A 162 8.85 11.46 -24.75
N THR A 163 7.83 12.31 -24.86
CA THR A 163 6.73 12.36 -23.87
C THR A 163 5.98 11.03 -23.73
N CYS A 164 6.12 10.14 -24.71
CA CYS A 164 5.71 8.73 -24.71
C CYS A 164 6.46 7.83 -23.72
N ALA A 165 7.67 8.20 -23.27
CA ALA A 165 8.44 7.43 -22.29
C ALA A 165 7.78 7.40 -20.90
N ARG A 166 6.76 8.23 -20.64
CA ARG A 166 5.95 8.19 -19.42
C ARG A 166 4.83 7.14 -19.46
N SER A 167 4.45 6.63 -20.63
CA SER A 167 3.48 5.53 -20.75
C SER A 167 4.25 4.22 -20.95
N SER A 168 4.40 3.48 -19.85
CA SER A 168 4.93 2.13 -19.73
C SER A 168 4.83 1.28 -21.02
N GLY A 169 5.95 1.07 -21.72
CA GLY A 169 6.15 -0.12 -22.57
C GLY A 169 5.76 -0.07 -24.06
N LEU A 170 5.67 1.09 -24.72
CA LEU A 170 5.30 1.19 -26.15
C LEU A 170 6.49 1.49 -27.11
N HIS A 171 7.65 0.83 -26.91
CA HIS A 171 8.83 1.05 -27.78
C HIS A 171 9.09 -0.03 -28.84
N GLU A 172 8.21 -1.03 -29.02
CA GLU A 172 8.38 -2.05 -30.06
C GLU A 172 7.80 -1.68 -31.43
N ARG A 173 7.11 -0.55 -31.57
CA ARG A 173 6.62 -0.07 -32.86
C ARG A 173 6.91 1.42 -33.00
N GLU A 174 7.70 1.75 -34.03
CA GLU A 174 7.98 3.09 -34.55
C GLU A 174 7.30 4.22 -33.77
N CYS A 175 7.99 4.66 -32.71
CA CYS A 175 7.58 5.85 -31.98
C CYS A 175 7.61 7.00 -32.99
N ARG A 176 6.44 7.45 -33.44
CA ARG A 176 6.33 8.62 -34.32
C ARG A 176 6.86 9.81 -33.53
N LYS A 177 8.15 10.12 -33.72
CA LYS A 177 8.74 11.40 -33.34
C LYS A 177 7.79 12.44 -33.92
N TYR A 178 7.21 13.24 -33.02
CA TYR A 178 6.29 14.33 -33.31
C TYR A 178 4.84 13.96 -33.69
N VAL A 179 3.89 14.49 -32.91
CA VAL A 179 2.49 14.61 -33.30
C VAL A 179 2.35 15.89 -34.16
N PRO A 180 1.83 15.81 -35.40
CA PRO A 180 1.46 16.99 -36.17
C PRO A 180 0.44 17.84 -35.40
N GLY A 181 0.73 19.14 -35.23
CA GLY A 181 -0.11 20.07 -34.45
C GLY A 181 0.60 20.79 -33.30
N HIS A 182 1.79 20.36 -32.87
CA HIS A 182 2.69 21.15 -32.02
C HIS A 182 3.58 22.09 -32.86
N GLU A 183 2.95 22.80 -33.80
CA GLU A 183 3.57 23.86 -34.56
C GLU A 183 3.52 25.15 -33.71
N LEU A 184 4.31 25.19 -32.63
CA LEU A 184 4.89 26.48 -32.27
C LEU A 184 5.73 26.86 -33.48
N ILE A 185 5.24 27.88 -34.19
CA ILE A 185 5.78 28.47 -35.42
C ILE A 185 7.29 28.27 -35.46
N SER A 186 7.70 27.24 -36.18
CA SER A 186 9.08 26.77 -36.11
C SER A 186 9.97 27.84 -36.73
N PRO A 187 10.99 28.36 -36.00
CA PRO A 187 12.01 29.25 -36.56
C PRO A 187 12.63 28.69 -37.85
N VAL A 188 12.53 27.37 -38.07
CA VAL A 188 12.94 26.66 -39.29
C VAL A 188 12.15 27.07 -40.53
N LEU A 189 10.83 27.22 -40.43
CA LEU A 189 10.02 27.62 -41.59
C LEU A 189 10.27 29.09 -41.93
N ALA A 190 10.42 29.95 -40.91
CA ALA A 190 10.81 31.34 -41.09
C ALA A 190 12.21 31.48 -41.72
N MET A 191 13.20 30.73 -41.23
CA MET A 191 14.57 30.71 -41.78
C MET A 191 14.65 30.10 -43.18
N ARG A 192 13.83 29.09 -43.47
CA ARG A 192 13.76 28.47 -44.80
C ARG A 192 13.13 29.41 -45.83
N ALA A 193 12.04 30.08 -45.47
CA ALA A 193 11.42 31.12 -46.29
C ALA A 193 12.41 32.27 -46.57
N TYR A 194 13.12 32.74 -45.54
CA TYR A 194 14.14 33.77 -45.68
C TYR A 194 15.28 33.37 -46.64
N ARG A 195 15.76 32.12 -46.56
CA ARG A 195 16.81 31.60 -47.48
C ARG A 195 16.31 31.47 -48.93
N THR A 196 15.03 31.21 -49.15
CA THR A 196 14.44 31.15 -50.50
C THR A 196 14.14 32.52 -51.10
N GLU A 197 13.88 33.53 -50.26
CA GLU A 197 13.53 34.88 -50.70
C GLU A 197 14.76 35.78 -50.95
N ARG A 198 15.93 35.42 -50.41
CA ARG A 198 17.15 36.21 -50.58
C ARG A 198 17.99 35.65 -51.75
N PRO A 199 18.17 36.39 -52.86
CA PRO A 199 19.06 35.96 -53.92
C PRO A 199 20.49 35.83 -53.37
N ALA A 200 21.18 34.75 -53.76
CA ALA A 200 22.55 34.49 -53.35
C ALA A 200 23.38 35.75 -53.56
N ALA A 201 23.95 36.28 -52.48
CA ALA A 201 24.80 37.46 -52.55
C ALA A 201 25.95 37.12 -53.51
N THR A 202 25.99 37.80 -54.65
CA THR A 202 27.09 37.67 -55.60
C THR A 202 28.37 38.04 -54.85
N PRO A 203 29.38 37.15 -54.79
CA PRO A 203 30.62 37.48 -54.12
C PRO A 203 31.22 38.72 -54.81
N ALA A 204 31.52 39.75 -54.02
CA ALA A 204 32.20 40.94 -54.51
C ALA A 204 33.60 40.55 -55.02
N PRO A 205 34.08 41.18 -56.12
CA PRO A 205 35.35 40.84 -56.75
C PRO A 205 36.58 41.14 -55.87
#